data_AF-A0A355F348-F1
#
_entry.id   AF-A0A355F348-F1
#
_cell.length_a   1.000
_cell.length_b   1.000
_cell.length_c   1.000
_cell.angle_alpha   90.00
_cell.angle_beta   90.00
_cell.angle_gamma   90.00
#
_symmetry.space_group_name_H-M   'P 1'
#
loop_
_entity.id
_entity.type
_entity.pdbx_description
1 polymer ?
#
loop_
_entity_poly.entity_id
_entity_poly.type
_entity_poly.pdbx_seq_one_letter_code
_entity_poly.pdbx_strand_id
1 'polypeptide(L)'
;MTTIPHLRIHSLNDAPIRPGGDHVLYWMVAFRRLGWNYALERAAEAARELGKPLVVLEPLRAGYRWASDRFHRFVLDGMAEHARRLAATNVLYHPYVEPRPGEGRGLLEALAARACLVVTDDFPGFFLPHMLRAAGEKVNVRLEAVDSNGLFPLRAAERAFVTAFDFRRTLQKVLPEHLGDMPAADPLAAPLPARLPALPEEILRRWPAAGEDLLAGKAGSLAALPIDHAVAPVPGVRGGDAAGAALLARFVKDRLKGYGEGRNQPEEEVTSGLSPYLHFGFVGAHQLFAAVAGHEGWSSQRLGSGSRGAKEGWWGMSAAAEKFLDEAITWREVGFNLASRREDSDRWESLPDWARRTLDAHAADPRPALYDLAGFEEARTHDELWNAAQRQLVREGRIHNYLRMLWGKKILHWTASPREALDVMIELNNKYALDGRDPNSTTGIFWCLGRYDRPWAPERPVFGTIRYMSTESTRRKLKVNGYLARYGAVPGLFG
;
A
#
# COMPACT_ATOMS: atom_id res chain seq x y z
N MET A 1 28.57 -10.52 -2.13
CA MET A 1 27.23 -10.18 -2.65
C MET A 1 26.24 -11.07 -1.91
N THR A 2 25.35 -10.48 -1.12
CA THR A 2 24.26 -11.20 -0.46
C THR A 2 23.24 -11.57 -1.51
N THR A 3 23.03 -12.86 -1.73
CA THR A 3 22.02 -13.38 -2.65
C THR A 3 20.64 -13.10 -2.07
N ILE A 4 19.67 -12.73 -2.92
CA ILE A 4 18.28 -12.52 -2.49
C ILE A 4 17.75 -13.79 -1.81
N PRO A 5 17.15 -13.71 -0.61
CA PRO A 5 16.63 -14.89 0.08
C PRO A 5 15.63 -15.66 -0.80
N HIS A 6 15.86 -16.96 -1.00
CA HIS A 6 15.02 -17.80 -1.86
C HIS A 6 13.53 -17.74 -1.48
N LEU A 7 13.21 -17.58 -0.20
CA LEU A 7 11.84 -17.46 0.31
C LEU A 7 11.08 -16.23 -0.25
N ARG A 8 11.81 -15.22 -0.72
CA ARG A 8 11.25 -14.03 -1.35
C ARG A 8 11.05 -14.19 -2.85
N ILE A 9 11.60 -15.22 -3.50
CA ILE A 9 11.47 -15.44 -4.94
C ILE A 9 10.38 -16.48 -5.21
N HIS A 10 9.48 -16.16 -6.15
CA HIS A 10 8.41 -17.04 -6.59
C HIS A 10 8.39 -17.14 -8.10
N SER A 11 8.65 -18.35 -8.62
CA SER A 11 8.48 -18.60 -10.05
C SER A 11 6.99 -18.69 -10.38
N LEU A 12 6.53 -17.85 -11.30
CA LEU A 12 5.14 -17.82 -11.77
C LEU A 12 4.88 -18.75 -12.96
N ASN A 13 5.93 -19.37 -13.50
CA ASN A 13 5.87 -20.37 -14.56
C ASN A 13 7.10 -21.30 -14.51
N ASP A 14 7.04 -22.38 -15.28
CA ASP A 14 8.12 -23.37 -15.41
C ASP A 14 9.06 -23.10 -16.61
N ALA A 15 8.84 -22.00 -17.34
CA ALA A 15 9.67 -21.64 -18.48
C ALA A 15 11.14 -21.44 -18.05
N PRO A 16 12.12 -21.77 -18.92
CA PRO A 16 13.52 -21.63 -18.59
C PRO A 16 13.98 -20.16 -18.64
N ILE A 17 15.08 -19.87 -17.95
CA ILE A 17 15.89 -18.68 -18.24
C ILE A 17 16.48 -18.87 -19.65
N ARG A 18 16.52 -17.80 -20.45
CA ARG A 18 17.01 -17.83 -21.85
C ARG A 18 18.27 -16.97 -22.01
N PRO A 19 19.48 -17.50 -21.81
CA PRO A 19 20.73 -16.72 -21.90
C PRO A 19 20.94 -16.03 -23.26
N GLY A 20 20.36 -16.58 -24.33
CA GLY A 20 20.39 -15.99 -25.68
C GLY A 20 19.52 -14.75 -25.88
N GLY A 21 18.68 -14.37 -24.90
CA GLY A 21 17.89 -13.14 -24.96
C GLY A 21 18.72 -11.86 -24.96
N ASP A 22 18.07 -10.73 -25.19
CA ASP A 22 18.72 -9.43 -25.37
C ASP A 22 18.92 -8.67 -24.07
N HIS A 23 18.07 -8.92 -23.06
CA HIS A 23 18.05 -8.14 -21.81
C HIS A 23 17.42 -8.93 -20.66
N VAL A 24 17.67 -8.49 -19.43
CA VAL A 24 16.83 -8.83 -18.26
C VAL A 24 15.74 -7.76 -18.12
N LEU A 25 14.50 -8.17 -17.93
CA LEU A 25 13.36 -7.27 -17.78
C LEU A 25 12.91 -7.22 -16.31
N TYR A 26 12.91 -6.03 -15.72
CA TYR A 26 12.19 -5.78 -14.47
C TYR A 26 10.85 -5.11 -14.80
N TRP A 27 9.76 -5.82 -14.53
CA TRP A 27 8.39 -5.35 -14.64
C TRP A 27 7.91 -4.80 -13.29
N MET A 28 8.11 -3.49 -13.09
CA MET A 28 7.84 -2.76 -11.86
C MET A 28 6.35 -2.37 -11.79
N VAL A 29 5.58 -3.00 -10.93
CA VAL A 29 4.11 -2.84 -10.85
C VAL A 29 3.61 -2.35 -9.49
N ALA A 30 4.35 -2.62 -8.42
CA ALA A 30 3.98 -2.30 -7.05
C ALA A 30 5.12 -1.62 -6.27
N PHE A 31 6.37 -2.04 -6.48
CA PHE A 31 7.52 -1.51 -5.74
C PHE A 31 8.21 -0.41 -6.53
N ARG A 32 7.51 0.72 -6.68
CA ARG A 32 7.93 1.88 -7.46
C ARG A 32 9.03 2.68 -6.75
N ARG A 33 10.18 2.04 -6.50
CA ARG A 33 11.35 2.68 -5.91
C ARG A 33 12.63 2.07 -6.44
N LEU A 34 13.67 2.87 -6.50
CA LEU A 34 14.99 2.47 -6.99
C LEU A 34 15.93 2.00 -5.89
N GLY A 35 15.56 2.13 -4.62
CA GLY A 35 16.32 1.66 -3.46
C GLY A 35 15.51 0.73 -2.57
N TRP A 36 16.16 -0.07 -1.73
CA TRP A 36 15.51 -0.96 -0.76
C TRP A 36 14.44 -1.87 -1.41
N ASN A 37 14.80 -2.47 -2.54
CA ASN A 37 13.89 -3.21 -3.40
C ASN A 37 14.53 -4.53 -3.87
N TYR A 38 14.10 -5.65 -3.28
CA TYR A 38 14.62 -6.97 -3.66
C TYR A 38 14.31 -7.33 -5.13
N ALA A 39 13.20 -6.86 -5.71
CA ALA A 39 12.85 -7.17 -7.09
C ALA A 39 13.81 -6.49 -8.07
N LEU A 40 14.11 -5.21 -7.84
CA LEU A 40 15.13 -4.50 -8.62
C LEU A 40 16.53 -5.10 -8.40
N GLU A 41 16.86 -5.46 -7.16
CA GLU A 41 18.14 -6.07 -6.83
C GLU A 41 18.32 -7.43 -7.52
N ARG A 42 17.28 -8.29 -7.50
CA ARG A 42 17.26 -9.57 -8.23
C ARG A 42 17.44 -9.38 -9.73
N ALA A 43 16.75 -8.40 -10.33
CA ALA A 43 16.91 -8.08 -11.74
C ALA A 43 18.32 -7.58 -12.08
N ALA A 44 18.91 -6.75 -11.22
CA ALA A 44 20.27 -6.27 -11.37
C ALA A 44 21.31 -7.39 -11.20
N GLU A 45 21.10 -8.32 -10.27
CA GLU A 45 21.92 -9.54 -10.11
C GLU A 45 21.87 -10.39 -11.38
N ALA A 46 20.68 -10.72 -11.86
CA ALA A 46 20.52 -11.52 -13.07
C ALA A 46 21.16 -10.85 -14.30
N ALA A 47 21.04 -9.52 -14.42
CA ALA A 47 21.68 -8.77 -15.50
C ALA A 47 23.21 -8.94 -15.48
N ARG A 48 23.82 -8.85 -14.29
CA ARG A 48 25.26 -9.07 -14.11
C ARG A 48 25.67 -10.51 -14.40
N GLU A 49 24.95 -11.49 -13.85
CA GLU A 49 25.23 -12.92 -14.02
C GLU A 49 25.14 -13.36 -15.48
N LEU A 50 24.16 -12.83 -16.22
CA LEU A 50 23.94 -13.16 -17.63
C LEU A 50 24.77 -12.29 -18.58
N GLY A 51 25.40 -11.22 -18.09
CA GLY A 51 26.11 -10.24 -18.92
C GLY A 51 25.19 -9.49 -19.88
N LYS A 52 23.94 -9.20 -19.45
CA LYS A 52 22.90 -8.60 -20.30
C LYS A 52 22.42 -7.24 -19.77
N PRO A 53 22.02 -6.30 -20.65
CA PRO A 53 21.41 -5.04 -20.24
C PRO A 53 20.19 -5.25 -19.32
N LEU A 54 19.97 -4.32 -18.41
CA LEU A 54 18.75 -4.25 -17.60
C LEU A 54 17.75 -3.27 -18.21
N VAL A 55 16.53 -3.74 -18.45
CA VAL A 55 15.38 -2.93 -18.86
C VAL A 55 14.37 -2.87 -17.72
N VAL A 56 13.89 -1.67 -17.38
CA VAL A 56 12.80 -1.46 -16.43
C VAL A 56 11.56 -1.01 -17.19
N LEU A 57 10.50 -1.82 -17.13
CA LEU A 57 9.15 -1.44 -17.55
C LEU A 57 8.37 -0.98 -16.32
N GLU A 58 7.94 0.27 -16.29
CA GLU A 58 7.02 0.80 -15.27
C GLU A 58 5.70 1.19 -15.94
N PRO A 59 4.67 0.33 -15.93
CA PRO A 59 3.38 0.62 -16.52
C PRO A 59 2.42 1.28 -15.52
N LEU A 60 1.57 2.16 -16.03
CA LEU A 60 0.43 2.76 -15.33
C LEU A 60 -0.84 2.53 -16.14
N ARG A 61 -1.76 1.72 -15.59
CA ARG A 61 -3.03 1.35 -16.23
C ARG A 61 -4.10 2.41 -15.97
N ALA A 62 -4.91 2.72 -16.98
CA ALA A 62 -6.09 3.59 -16.83
C ALA A 62 -7.38 2.77 -16.62
N GLY A 63 -7.45 1.52 -17.12
CA GLY A 63 -8.65 0.70 -17.08
C GLY A 63 -8.97 -0.01 -15.75
N TYR A 64 -9.15 0.73 -14.64
CA TYR A 64 -9.67 0.16 -13.38
C TYR A 64 -10.63 1.11 -12.65
N ARG A 65 -11.55 0.56 -11.85
CA ARG A 65 -12.71 1.27 -11.24
C ARG A 65 -12.38 2.61 -10.56
N TRP A 66 -11.24 2.68 -9.87
CA TRP A 66 -10.84 3.85 -9.08
C TRP A 66 -9.65 4.59 -9.69
N ALA A 67 -9.39 4.45 -10.99
CA ALA A 67 -8.40 5.25 -11.68
C ALA A 67 -8.83 6.73 -11.64
N SER A 68 -7.96 7.62 -11.18
CA SER A 68 -8.26 9.06 -11.08
C SER A 68 -7.03 9.92 -11.23
N ASP A 69 -7.24 11.22 -11.44
CA ASP A 69 -6.17 12.23 -11.51
C ASP A 69 -5.28 12.17 -10.26
N ARG A 70 -5.88 11.98 -9.09
CA ARG A 70 -5.14 11.85 -7.82
C ARG A 70 -4.07 10.77 -7.86
N PHE A 71 -4.48 9.55 -8.22
CA PHE A 71 -3.56 8.41 -8.20
C PHE A 71 -2.57 8.48 -9.37
N HIS A 72 -3.04 8.89 -10.55
CA HIS A 72 -2.18 9.02 -11.72
C HIS A 72 -1.12 10.08 -11.50
N ARG A 73 -1.47 11.26 -10.99
CA ARG A 73 -0.49 12.31 -10.69
C ARG A 73 0.55 11.84 -9.67
N PHE A 74 0.11 11.19 -8.59
CA PHE A 74 1.02 10.68 -7.56
C PHE A 74 2.02 9.65 -8.13
N VAL A 75 1.57 8.72 -8.99
CA VAL A 75 2.46 7.76 -9.64
C VAL A 75 3.38 8.43 -10.67
N LEU A 76 2.85 9.33 -11.49
CA LEU A 76 3.60 10.04 -12.54
C LEU A 76 4.72 10.92 -11.97
N ASP A 77 4.54 11.50 -10.78
CA ASP A 77 5.61 12.23 -10.08
C ASP A 77 6.82 11.32 -9.83
N GLY A 78 6.57 10.08 -9.38
CA GLY A 78 7.59 9.06 -9.20
C GLY A 78 8.21 8.60 -10.52
N MET A 79 7.38 8.36 -11.55
CA MET A 79 7.87 7.98 -12.87
C MET A 79 8.79 9.07 -13.48
N ALA A 80 8.49 10.35 -13.25
CA ALA A 80 9.33 11.46 -13.66
C ALA A 80 10.65 11.51 -12.88
N GLU A 81 10.62 11.20 -11.58
CA GLU A 81 11.84 11.04 -10.77
C GLU A 81 12.71 9.89 -11.29
N HIS A 82 12.12 8.72 -11.55
CA HIS A 82 12.81 7.55 -12.08
C HIS A 82 13.44 7.83 -13.43
N ALA A 83 12.73 8.51 -14.34
CA ALA A 83 13.27 8.90 -15.64
C ALA A 83 14.56 9.71 -15.50
N ARG A 84 14.58 10.72 -14.62
CA ARG A 84 15.78 11.53 -14.37
C ARG A 84 16.91 10.75 -13.73
N ARG A 85 16.60 9.93 -12.72
CA ARG A 85 17.62 9.16 -11.96
C ARG A 85 18.25 8.06 -12.82
N LEU A 86 17.46 7.33 -13.60
CA LEU A 86 17.94 6.24 -14.43
C LEU A 86 18.63 6.73 -15.71
N ALA A 87 18.39 7.96 -16.17
CA ALA A 87 19.08 8.53 -17.33
C ALA A 87 20.61 8.55 -17.18
N ALA A 88 21.13 8.67 -15.96
CA ALA A 88 22.56 8.66 -15.65
C ALA A 88 23.12 7.24 -15.38
N THR A 89 22.33 6.19 -15.60
CA THR A 89 22.70 4.80 -15.31
C THR A 89 22.74 3.94 -16.57
N ASN A 90 23.24 2.71 -16.44
CA ASN A 90 23.21 1.71 -17.51
C ASN A 90 21.83 1.02 -17.67
N VAL A 91 20.78 1.51 -17.01
CA VAL A 91 19.43 0.95 -17.11
C VAL A 91 18.66 1.62 -18.24
N LEU A 92 18.00 0.83 -19.08
CA LEU A 92 17.00 1.35 -20.00
C LEU A 92 15.64 1.40 -19.29
N TYR A 93 15.12 2.61 -19.09
CA TYR A 93 13.82 2.83 -18.45
C TYR A 93 12.73 3.11 -19.47
N HIS A 94 11.62 2.38 -19.37
CA HIS A 94 10.43 2.54 -20.21
C HIS A 94 9.20 2.85 -19.35
N PRO A 95 8.91 4.14 -19.08
CA PRO A 95 7.68 4.56 -18.42
C PRO A 95 6.52 4.43 -19.40
N TYR A 96 5.54 3.56 -19.14
CA TYR A 96 4.37 3.42 -20.01
C TYR A 96 3.10 3.85 -19.29
N VAL A 97 2.32 4.76 -19.88
CA VAL A 97 1.01 5.15 -19.37
C VAL A 97 -0.03 4.73 -20.38
N GLU A 98 -0.98 3.90 -19.95
CA GLU A 98 -2.02 3.37 -20.82
C GLU A 98 -2.96 4.51 -21.25
N PRO A 99 -2.99 4.86 -22.55
CA PRO A 99 -3.81 5.97 -23.03
C PRO A 99 -5.30 5.62 -23.05
N ARG A 100 -5.66 4.35 -23.26
CA ARG A 100 -7.03 3.82 -23.15
C ARG A 100 -7.04 2.38 -22.64
N PRO A 101 -8.12 1.95 -21.94
CA PRO A 101 -8.22 0.60 -21.40
C PRO A 101 -7.93 -0.47 -22.44
N GLY A 102 -6.91 -1.29 -22.19
CA GLY A 102 -6.53 -2.40 -23.06
C GLY A 102 -5.44 -2.07 -24.08
N GLU A 103 -5.06 -0.80 -24.28
CA GLU A 103 -3.98 -0.45 -25.21
C GLU A 103 -2.61 -0.96 -24.72
N GLY A 104 -2.44 -1.23 -23.42
CA GLY A 104 -1.24 -1.90 -22.89
C GLY A 104 -1.17 -3.42 -23.14
N ARG A 105 -2.21 -4.04 -23.71
CA ARG A 105 -2.24 -5.49 -23.96
C ARG A 105 -1.14 -5.91 -24.93
N GLY A 106 -0.31 -6.88 -24.55
CA GLY A 106 0.77 -7.43 -25.38
C GLY A 106 2.14 -6.82 -25.12
N LEU A 107 2.22 -5.71 -24.36
CA LEU A 107 3.48 -5.02 -24.10
C LEU A 107 4.46 -5.90 -23.31
N LEU A 108 3.98 -6.51 -22.22
CA LEU A 108 4.80 -7.42 -21.42
C LEU A 108 5.26 -8.61 -22.25
N GLU A 109 4.35 -9.23 -23.02
CA GLU A 109 4.66 -10.38 -23.87
C GLU A 109 5.70 -10.03 -24.94
N ALA A 110 5.61 -8.86 -25.56
CA ALA A 110 6.56 -8.40 -26.58
C ALA A 110 7.97 -8.18 -26.00
N LEU A 111 8.07 -7.58 -24.82
CA LEU A 111 9.36 -7.39 -24.13
C LEU A 111 9.92 -8.73 -23.63
N ALA A 112 9.06 -9.54 -22.99
CA ALA A 112 9.42 -10.86 -22.48
C ALA A 112 9.90 -11.80 -23.59
N ALA A 113 9.34 -11.71 -24.81
CA ALA A 113 9.76 -12.51 -25.96
C ALA A 113 11.25 -12.37 -26.28
N ARG A 114 11.86 -11.23 -25.94
CA ARG A 114 13.29 -10.93 -26.12
C ARG A 114 14.10 -10.98 -24.83
N ALA A 115 13.46 -11.17 -23.68
CA ALA A 115 14.13 -11.18 -22.38
C ALA A 115 14.79 -12.53 -22.07
N CYS A 116 15.87 -12.49 -21.28
CA CYS A 116 16.51 -13.66 -20.68
C CYS A 116 15.76 -14.17 -19.45
N LEU A 117 15.24 -13.23 -18.66
CA LEU A 117 14.49 -13.41 -17.42
C LEU A 117 13.56 -12.22 -17.26
N VAL A 118 12.35 -12.46 -16.77
CA VAL A 118 11.46 -11.40 -16.30
C VAL A 118 11.38 -11.48 -14.77
N VAL A 119 11.67 -10.38 -14.11
CA VAL A 119 11.49 -10.19 -12.67
C VAL A 119 10.35 -9.20 -12.45
N THR A 120 9.50 -9.42 -11.46
CA THR A 120 8.38 -8.53 -11.11
C THR A 120 8.14 -8.49 -9.61
N ASP A 121 7.17 -7.69 -9.18
CA ASP A 121 6.85 -7.45 -7.78
C ASP A 121 5.80 -8.45 -7.27
N ASP A 122 6.09 -9.17 -6.19
CA ASP A 122 5.13 -10.07 -5.54
C ASP A 122 4.25 -9.32 -4.55
N PHE A 123 3.23 -8.60 -5.03
CA PHE A 123 2.26 -7.89 -4.17
C PHE A 123 0.94 -8.67 -4.04
N PRO A 124 0.45 -8.95 -2.82
CA PRO A 124 -0.64 -9.91 -2.62
C PRO A 124 -2.06 -9.32 -2.73
N GLY A 125 -2.20 -8.02 -2.96
CA GLY A 125 -3.49 -7.32 -2.94
C GLY A 125 -3.97 -6.82 -4.30
N PHE A 126 -5.23 -6.38 -4.34
CA PHE A 126 -5.87 -5.78 -5.50
C PHE A 126 -5.88 -6.71 -6.73
N PHE A 127 -5.83 -6.18 -7.96
CA PHE A 127 -5.84 -7.01 -9.17
C PHE A 127 -4.47 -7.64 -9.49
N LEU A 128 -3.40 -7.27 -8.76
CA LEU A 128 -2.03 -7.65 -9.11
C LEU A 128 -1.80 -9.17 -9.10
N PRO A 129 -2.23 -9.95 -8.09
CA PRO A 129 -2.06 -11.41 -8.11
C PRO A 129 -2.70 -12.09 -9.32
N HIS A 130 -3.88 -11.62 -9.75
CA HIS A 130 -4.54 -12.15 -10.95
C HIS A 130 -3.78 -11.76 -12.23
N MET A 131 -3.31 -10.51 -12.31
CA MET A 131 -2.49 -10.02 -13.42
C MET A 131 -1.18 -10.82 -13.55
N LEU A 132 -0.53 -11.12 -12.44
CA LEU A 132 0.71 -11.91 -12.40
C LEU A 132 0.49 -13.37 -12.86
N ARG A 133 -0.58 -14.03 -12.40
CA ARG A 133 -0.95 -15.37 -12.89
C ARG A 133 -1.19 -15.39 -14.40
N ALA A 134 -1.99 -14.45 -14.89
CA ALA A 134 -2.29 -14.33 -16.32
C ALA A 134 -1.04 -13.99 -17.16
N ALA A 135 -0.04 -13.31 -16.58
CA ALA A 135 1.25 -13.08 -17.23
C ALA A 135 2.09 -14.37 -17.29
N GLY A 136 2.15 -15.13 -16.20
CA GLY A 136 2.88 -16.41 -16.12
C GLY A 136 2.44 -17.43 -17.17
N GLU A 137 1.15 -17.45 -17.50
CA GLU A 137 0.57 -18.31 -18.55
C GLU A 137 0.95 -17.89 -19.98
N LYS A 138 1.36 -16.64 -20.20
CA LYS A 138 1.56 -16.06 -21.55
C LYS A 138 3.03 -15.85 -21.92
N VAL A 139 3.91 -15.69 -20.94
CA VAL A 139 5.33 -15.42 -21.19
C VAL A 139 6.10 -16.73 -21.32
N ASN A 140 6.86 -16.86 -22.42
CA ASN A 140 7.63 -18.07 -22.74
C ASN A 140 9.08 -18.04 -22.20
N VAL A 141 9.29 -17.30 -21.11
CA VAL A 141 10.57 -17.15 -20.40
C VAL A 141 10.29 -17.19 -18.90
N ARG A 142 11.27 -17.60 -18.09
CA ARG A 142 11.16 -17.57 -16.63
C ARG A 142 10.62 -16.21 -16.16
N LEU A 143 9.53 -16.25 -15.39
CA LEU A 143 8.95 -15.10 -14.71
C LEU A 143 9.06 -15.32 -13.19
N GLU A 144 9.81 -14.45 -12.52
CA GLU A 144 10.00 -14.46 -11.07
C GLU A 144 9.29 -13.26 -10.44
N ALA A 145 8.33 -13.49 -9.55
CA ALA A 145 7.80 -12.47 -8.65
C ALA A 145 8.61 -12.46 -7.35
N VAL A 146 9.09 -11.29 -6.94
CA VAL A 146 9.98 -11.14 -5.79
C VAL A 146 9.29 -10.32 -4.70
N ASP A 147 9.25 -10.82 -3.47
CA ASP A 147 8.64 -10.17 -2.31
C ASP A 147 9.55 -9.10 -1.71
N SER A 148 9.15 -7.84 -1.90
CA SER A 148 9.74 -6.68 -1.24
C SER A 148 8.73 -5.87 -0.42
N ASN A 149 7.69 -6.52 0.11
CA ASN A 149 6.59 -5.86 0.82
C ASN A 149 6.94 -5.43 2.24
N GLY A 150 7.62 -6.30 3.00
CA GLY A 150 7.74 -6.19 4.45
C GLY A 150 8.97 -6.91 4.99
N LEU A 151 9.25 -6.69 6.29
CA LEU A 151 10.32 -7.37 7.00
C LEU A 151 10.05 -8.87 7.09
N PHE A 152 8.80 -9.28 7.39
CA PHE A 152 8.36 -10.67 7.38
C PHE A 152 8.11 -11.13 5.94
N PRO A 153 8.85 -12.12 5.41
CA PRO A 153 8.61 -12.66 4.07
C PRO A 153 7.20 -13.26 3.95
N LEU A 154 6.49 -12.99 2.86
CA LEU A 154 5.11 -13.48 2.66
C LEU A 154 5.00 -15.01 2.77
N ARG A 155 6.04 -15.74 2.33
CA ARG A 155 6.09 -17.21 2.35
C ARG A 155 6.65 -17.79 3.64
N ALA A 156 7.05 -16.97 4.61
CA ALA A 156 7.50 -17.45 5.92
C ALA A 156 6.36 -17.99 6.80
N ALA A 157 5.10 -17.77 6.39
CA ALA A 157 3.93 -18.32 7.06
C ALA A 157 3.07 -19.13 6.08
N GLU A 158 2.79 -20.38 6.42
CA GLU A 158 1.93 -21.27 5.63
C GLU A 158 0.44 -20.97 5.80
N ARG A 159 0.06 -20.28 6.89
CA ARG A 159 -1.33 -19.99 7.24
C ARG A 159 -1.62 -18.50 7.39
N ALA A 160 -2.89 -18.14 7.23
CA ALA A 160 -3.40 -16.84 7.63
C ALA A 160 -3.57 -16.77 9.15
N PHE A 161 -3.11 -15.69 9.79
CA PHE A 161 -3.35 -15.48 11.23
C PHE A 161 -4.72 -14.86 11.48
N VAL A 162 -5.39 -15.29 12.55
CA VAL A 162 -6.72 -14.81 12.96
C VAL A 162 -6.62 -13.64 13.96
N THR A 163 -5.47 -13.48 14.63
CA THR A 163 -5.23 -12.39 15.58
C THR A 163 -3.86 -11.76 15.34
N ALA A 164 -3.76 -10.44 15.60
CA ALA A 164 -2.47 -9.75 15.58
C ALA A 164 -1.52 -10.25 16.68
N PHE A 165 -2.05 -10.81 17.79
CA PHE A 165 -1.24 -11.42 18.84
C PHE A 165 -0.49 -12.65 18.34
N ASP A 166 -1.19 -13.58 17.67
CA ASP A 166 -0.56 -14.78 17.13
C ASP A 166 0.42 -14.45 16.02
N PHE A 167 0.08 -13.51 15.13
CA PHE A 167 1.00 -13.02 14.11
C PHE A 167 2.27 -12.45 14.76
N ARG A 168 2.12 -11.57 15.77
CA ARG A 168 3.27 -10.97 16.46
C ARG A 168 4.16 -12.03 17.10
N ARG A 169 3.57 -13.04 17.75
CA ARG A 169 4.34 -14.15 18.33
C ARG A 169 5.15 -14.89 17.27
N THR A 170 4.56 -15.18 16.11
CA THR A 170 5.30 -15.82 15.01
C THR A 170 6.36 -14.89 14.42
N LEU A 171 6.03 -13.61 14.21
CA LEU A 171 6.97 -12.60 13.73
C LEU A 171 8.19 -12.51 14.64
N GLN A 172 8.01 -12.45 15.96
CA GLN A 172 9.10 -12.40 16.93
C GLN A 172 9.99 -13.65 16.93
N LYS A 173 9.45 -14.79 16.51
CA LYS A 173 10.20 -16.05 16.40
C LYS A 173 11.01 -16.12 15.10
N VAL A 174 10.42 -15.69 13.98
CA VAL A 174 10.96 -15.92 12.63
C VAL A 174 11.80 -14.74 12.13
N LEU A 175 11.38 -13.52 12.42
CA LEU A 175 12.02 -12.31 11.90
C LEU A 175 13.52 -12.18 12.22
N PRO A 176 14.05 -12.63 13.39
CA PRO A 176 15.49 -12.57 13.66
C PRO A 176 16.37 -13.19 12.56
N GLU A 177 15.91 -14.26 11.91
CA GLU A 177 16.65 -14.94 10.83
C GLU A 177 16.70 -14.12 9.54
N HIS A 178 15.80 -13.14 9.37
CA HIS A 178 15.68 -12.34 8.15
C HIS A 178 16.19 -10.90 8.30
N LEU A 179 16.44 -10.43 9.52
CA LEU A 179 16.92 -9.06 9.77
C LEU A 179 18.33 -8.79 9.21
N GLY A 180 19.11 -9.85 8.97
CA GLY A 180 20.44 -9.75 8.34
C GLY A 180 20.41 -9.58 6.82
N ASP A 181 19.34 -10.02 6.16
CA ASP A 181 19.30 -10.15 4.70
C ASP A 181 18.47 -9.03 4.05
N MET A 182 18.59 -7.79 4.51
CA MET A 182 17.85 -6.64 3.99
C MET A 182 18.22 -6.32 2.52
N PRO A 183 17.29 -5.76 1.71
CA PRO A 183 17.63 -5.36 0.35
C PRO A 183 18.63 -4.20 0.38
N ALA A 184 19.47 -4.11 -0.65
CA ALA A 184 20.43 -3.02 -0.77
C ALA A 184 19.75 -1.65 -0.75
N ALA A 185 20.35 -0.69 -0.05
CA ALA A 185 19.90 0.71 -0.09
C ALA A 185 19.94 1.28 -1.52
N ASP A 186 20.94 0.86 -2.29
CA ASP A 186 21.09 1.13 -3.72
C ASP A 186 21.40 -0.19 -4.49
N PRO A 187 20.37 -0.89 -5.00
CA PRO A 187 20.49 -2.08 -5.84
C PRO A 187 21.31 -1.89 -7.13
N LEU A 188 21.51 -0.64 -7.56
CA LEU A 188 22.20 -0.28 -8.80
C LEU A 188 23.61 0.26 -8.57
N ALA A 189 24.10 0.25 -7.32
CA ALA A 189 25.44 0.74 -6.97
C ALA A 189 26.57 -0.06 -7.67
N ALA A 190 26.36 -1.37 -7.86
CA ALA A 190 27.30 -2.21 -8.59
C ALA A 190 27.16 -2.00 -10.11
N PRO A 191 28.27 -1.89 -10.87
CA PRO A 191 28.20 -1.67 -12.31
C PRO A 191 27.33 -2.71 -13.03
N LEU A 192 26.45 -2.23 -13.89
CA LEU A 192 25.64 -3.05 -14.79
C LEU A 192 26.31 -3.17 -16.17
N PRO A 193 26.02 -4.24 -16.94
CA PRO A 193 26.38 -4.32 -18.35
C PRO A 193 25.92 -3.09 -19.15
N ALA A 194 26.52 -2.89 -20.32
CA ALA A 194 26.23 -1.74 -21.16
C ALA A 194 24.72 -1.61 -21.43
N ARG A 195 24.21 -0.38 -21.34
CA ARG A 195 22.80 -0.07 -21.52
C ARG A 195 22.34 -0.46 -22.93
N LEU A 196 21.12 -1.02 -23.02
CA LEU A 196 20.44 -1.15 -24.30
C LEU A 196 20.06 0.25 -24.81
N PRO A 197 20.51 0.69 -26.01
CA PRO A 197 20.31 2.07 -26.45
C PRO A 197 18.83 2.47 -26.53
N ALA A 198 17.99 1.60 -27.08
CA ALA A 198 16.56 1.78 -27.19
C ALA A 198 15.85 0.42 -27.27
N LEU A 199 14.55 0.41 -26.97
CA LEU A 199 13.69 -0.73 -27.32
C LEU A 199 13.48 -0.80 -28.84
N PRO A 200 13.13 -1.98 -29.38
CA PRO A 200 12.79 -2.11 -30.80
C PRO A 200 11.69 -1.13 -31.26
N GLU A 201 11.82 -0.63 -32.48
CA GLU A 201 10.93 0.39 -33.05
C GLU A 201 9.47 -0.10 -33.11
N GLU A 202 9.25 -1.38 -33.40
CA GLU A 202 7.91 -1.97 -33.44
C GLU A 202 7.20 -1.95 -32.08
N ILE A 203 7.96 -2.06 -30.97
CA ILE A 203 7.44 -1.93 -29.61
C ILE A 203 7.13 -0.47 -29.33
N LEU A 204 8.07 0.45 -29.61
CA LEU A 204 7.90 1.88 -29.35
C LEU A 204 6.77 2.53 -30.17
N ARG A 205 6.54 2.06 -31.40
CA ARG A 205 5.43 2.54 -32.24
C ARG A 205 4.06 2.17 -31.66
N ARG A 206 3.95 1.00 -31.01
CA ARG A 206 2.69 0.52 -30.44
C ARG A 206 2.50 0.95 -28.99
N TRP A 207 3.58 0.98 -28.22
CA TRP A 207 3.61 1.34 -26.81
C TRP A 207 4.72 2.36 -26.58
N PRO A 208 4.50 3.63 -26.98
CA PRO A 208 5.48 4.68 -26.75
C PRO A 208 5.64 4.92 -25.25
N ALA A 209 6.83 5.36 -24.85
CA ALA A 209 7.04 5.85 -23.49
C ALA A 209 6.15 7.08 -23.22
N ALA A 210 5.80 7.29 -21.96
CA ALA A 210 5.06 8.44 -21.50
C ALA A 210 5.80 9.73 -21.86
N GLY A 211 5.10 10.67 -22.50
CA GLY A 211 5.68 11.94 -22.93
C GLY A 211 6.10 12.83 -21.78
N GLU A 212 7.08 13.71 -22.03
CA GLU A 212 7.66 14.61 -21.03
C GLU A 212 6.60 15.52 -20.39
N ASP A 213 5.65 16.05 -21.17
CA ASP A 213 4.57 16.90 -20.66
C ASP A 213 3.68 16.19 -19.63
N LEU A 214 3.41 14.89 -19.83
CA LEU A 214 2.61 14.07 -18.91
C LEU A 214 3.38 13.75 -17.63
N LEU A 215 4.65 13.36 -17.77
CA LEU A 215 5.54 13.11 -16.64
C LEU A 215 5.75 14.39 -15.81
N ALA A 216 5.97 15.53 -16.46
CA ALA A 216 6.13 16.83 -15.81
C ALA A 216 4.84 17.38 -15.19
N GLY A 217 3.67 16.78 -15.49
CA GLY A 217 2.38 17.21 -14.97
C GLY A 217 1.97 18.59 -15.48
N LYS A 218 2.29 18.89 -16.73
CA LYS A 218 1.82 20.10 -17.41
C LYS A 218 0.30 20.18 -17.35
N ALA A 219 -0.23 21.39 -17.18
CA ALA A 219 -1.67 21.61 -17.10
C ALA A 219 -2.40 20.98 -18.29
N GLY A 220 -3.48 20.23 -18.01
CA GLY A 220 -4.27 19.52 -19.02
C GLY A 220 -3.67 18.19 -19.52
N SER A 221 -2.45 17.82 -19.15
CA SER A 221 -1.81 16.57 -19.63
C SER A 221 -2.56 15.29 -19.21
N LEU A 222 -3.28 15.32 -18.09
CA LEU A 222 -4.12 14.20 -17.63
C LEU A 222 -5.48 14.14 -18.34
N ALA A 223 -5.96 15.24 -18.94
CA ALA A 223 -7.34 15.37 -19.42
C ALA A 223 -7.70 14.42 -20.58
N ALA A 224 -6.68 13.86 -21.25
CA ALA A 224 -6.87 12.87 -22.30
C ALA A 224 -6.96 11.43 -21.78
N LEU A 225 -6.60 11.18 -20.52
CA LEU A 225 -6.65 9.86 -19.91
C LEU A 225 -8.10 9.53 -19.48
N PRO A 226 -8.61 8.33 -19.75
CA PRO A 226 -9.97 7.94 -19.39
C PRO A 226 -10.03 7.49 -17.92
N ILE A 227 -9.88 8.45 -17.03
CA ILE A 227 -9.83 8.27 -15.57
C ILE A 227 -10.80 9.26 -14.89
N ASP A 228 -11.10 9.04 -13.62
CA ASP A 228 -11.97 9.94 -12.86
C ASP A 228 -11.28 11.29 -12.59
N HIS A 229 -11.72 12.32 -13.30
CA HIS A 229 -11.24 13.71 -13.14
C HIS A 229 -11.94 14.48 -12.02
N ALA A 230 -12.98 13.91 -11.38
CA ALA A 230 -13.62 14.52 -10.21
C ALA A 230 -12.78 14.33 -8.93
N VAL A 231 -11.90 13.32 -8.90
CA VAL A 231 -10.98 13.08 -7.79
C VAL A 231 -9.62 13.72 -8.09
N ALA A 232 -9.52 15.00 -7.77
CA ALA A 232 -8.33 15.81 -8.02
C ALA A 232 -7.08 15.38 -7.21
N PRO A 233 -5.86 15.66 -7.73
CA PRO A 233 -4.62 15.53 -6.99
C PRO A 233 -4.64 16.34 -5.69
N VAL A 234 -3.94 15.84 -4.67
CA VAL A 234 -3.87 16.50 -3.37
C VAL A 234 -2.83 17.63 -3.45
N PRO A 235 -3.21 18.90 -3.20
CA PRO A 235 -2.29 20.02 -3.29
C PRO A 235 -1.07 19.84 -2.39
N GLY A 236 0.13 20.05 -2.95
CA GLY A 236 1.40 19.98 -2.21
C GLY A 236 1.87 18.56 -1.86
N VAL A 237 1.14 17.51 -2.24
CA VAL A 237 1.55 16.12 -2.04
C VAL A 237 2.05 15.55 -3.36
N ARG A 238 3.35 15.24 -3.43
CA ARG A 238 3.98 14.61 -4.58
C ARG A 238 4.32 13.16 -4.29
N GLY A 239 4.25 12.29 -5.30
CA GLY A 239 4.81 10.95 -5.21
C GLY A 239 6.32 10.93 -5.44
N GLY A 240 6.89 9.73 -5.52
CA GLY A 240 8.33 9.51 -5.75
C GLY A 240 9.13 9.20 -4.48
N ASP A 241 10.28 8.53 -4.68
CA ASP A 241 11.20 8.08 -3.64
C ASP A 241 11.68 9.26 -2.79
N ALA A 242 12.04 10.39 -3.42
CA ALA A 242 12.62 11.53 -2.72
C ALA A 242 11.61 12.19 -1.76
N ALA A 243 10.35 12.32 -2.19
CA ALA A 243 9.28 12.86 -1.36
C ALA A 243 9.00 11.94 -0.15
N GLY A 244 8.94 10.62 -0.39
CA GLY A 244 8.76 9.63 0.66
C GLY A 244 9.92 9.58 1.66
N ALA A 245 11.15 9.60 1.16
CA ALA A 245 12.36 9.60 1.99
C ALA A 245 12.47 10.87 2.85
N ALA A 246 12.14 12.05 2.30
CA ALA A 246 12.12 13.30 3.06
C ALA A 246 11.06 13.26 4.18
N LEU A 247 9.89 12.69 3.91
CA LEU A 247 8.83 12.53 4.92
C LEU A 247 9.26 11.55 6.02
N LEU A 248 9.90 10.43 5.66
CA LEU A 248 10.44 9.46 6.61
C LEU A 248 11.50 10.10 7.51
N ALA A 249 12.47 10.82 6.93
CA ALA A 249 13.51 11.50 7.69
C ALA A 249 12.92 12.52 8.67
N ARG A 250 11.95 13.32 8.22
CA ARG A 250 11.23 14.28 9.08
C ARG A 250 10.48 13.57 10.21
N PHE A 251 9.79 12.46 9.92
CA PHE A 251 9.06 11.71 10.94
C PHE A 251 10.00 11.20 12.02
N VAL A 252 11.08 10.53 11.63
CA VAL A 252 12.05 9.95 12.57
C VAL A 252 12.69 11.04 13.44
N LYS A 253 13.11 12.15 12.83
CA LYS A 253 13.76 13.27 13.53
C LYS A 253 12.82 14.03 14.47
N ASP A 254 11.65 14.39 13.98
CA ASP A 254 10.83 15.43 14.64
C ASP A 254 9.58 14.88 15.34
N ARG A 255 9.08 13.71 14.94
CA ARG A 255 7.73 13.23 15.32
C ARG A 255 7.71 11.91 16.06
N LEU A 256 8.70 11.03 15.82
CA LEU A 256 8.75 9.69 16.39
C LEU A 256 8.62 9.71 17.92
N LYS A 257 9.31 10.63 18.59
CA LYS A 257 9.24 10.78 20.05
C LYS A 257 7.82 11.02 20.56
N GLY A 258 7.02 11.83 19.85
CA GLY A 258 5.63 12.14 20.21
C GLY A 258 4.60 11.09 19.77
N TYR A 259 4.99 10.16 18.90
CA TYR A 259 4.07 9.18 18.30
C TYR A 259 3.34 8.34 19.35
N GLY A 260 4.05 7.89 20.39
CA GLY A 260 3.52 6.94 21.38
C GLY A 260 2.33 7.44 22.18
N GLU A 261 2.23 8.75 22.39
CA GLU A 261 1.17 9.42 23.16
C GLU A 261 0.19 10.16 22.23
N GLY A 262 0.70 10.83 21.20
CA GLY A 262 -0.08 11.74 20.35
C GLY A 262 -0.76 11.10 19.15
N ARG A 263 -0.42 9.86 18.73
CA ARG A 263 -0.94 9.25 17.49
C ARG A 263 -2.47 9.13 17.37
N ASN A 264 -3.19 9.24 18.48
CA ASN A 264 -4.65 9.18 18.51
C ASN A 264 -5.29 10.58 18.44
N GLN A 265 -4.52 11.66 18.63
CA GLN A 265 -5.01 13.03 18.66
C GLN A 265 -5.08 13.60 17.23
N PRO A 266 -6.28 13.86 16.68
CA PRO A 266 -6.44 14.30 15.30
C PRO A 266 -5.84 15.68 15.00
N GLU A 267 -5.61 16.49 16.04
CA GLU A 267 -5.01 17.82 15.95
C GLU A 267 -3.48 17.80 16.09
N GLU A 268 -2.88 16.65 16.43
CA GLU A 268 -1.43 16.50 16.57
C GLU A 268 -0.84 15.86 15.31
N GLU A 269 0.01 16.59 14.59
CA GLU A 269 0.70 16.10 13.39
C GLU A 269 1.95 15.27 13.75
N VAL A 270 1.76 14.24 14.58
CA VAL A 270 2.84 13.34 15.08
C VAL A 270 2.89 11.98 14.38
N THR A 271 1.97 11.69 13.47
CA THR A 271 2.01 10.47 12.65
C THR A 271 2.98 10.63 11.47
N SER A 272 3.42 9.49 10.90
CA SER A 272 4.42 9.49 9.83
C SER A 272 3.93 10.05 8.50
N GLY A 273 2.63 9.90 8.20
CA GLY A 273 2.09 10.24 6.89
C GLY A 273 2.62 9.36 5.74
N LEU A 274 3.30 8.26 6.05
CA LEU A 274 3.98 7.42 5.06
C LEU A 274 3.07 6.44 4.32
N SER A 275 1.80 6.28 4.71
CA SER A 275 0.92 5.27 4.10
C SER A 275 0.76 5.39 2.59
N PRO A 276 0.66 6.60 1.96
CA PRO A 276 0.66 6.72 0.49
C PRO A 276 1.94 6.17 -0.15
N TYR A 277 3.10 6.46 0.44
CA TYR A 277 4.40 6.08 -0.11
C TYR A 277 4.71 4.60 0.10
N LEU A 278 4.26 4.02 1.22
CA LEU A 278 4.32 2.58 1.47
C LEU A 278 3.37 1.81 0.53
N HIS A 279 2.19 2.37 0.23
CA HIS A 279 1.20 1.76 -0.66
C HIS A 279 1.68 1.72 -2.11
N PHE A 280 2.09 2.87 -2.67
CA PHE A 280 2.59 2.94 -4.05
C PHE A 280 4.04 2.45 -4.19
N GLY A 281 4.67 2.05 -3.09
CA GLY A 281 5.99 1.43 -3.08
C GLY A 281 7.17 2.38 -3.24
N PHE A 282 6.96 3.70 -3.14
CA PHE A 282 8.01 4.73 -3.13
C PHE A 282 8.90 4.69 -1.87
N VAL A 283 8.41 4.09 -0.79
CA VAL A 283 9.20 3.82 0.43
C VAL A 283 9.05 2.34 0.79
N GLY A 284 10.17 1.67 1.08
CA GLY A 284 10.18 0.27 1.52
C GLY A 284 10.05 0.12 3.04
N ALA A 285 9.45 -0.97 3.51
CA ALA A 285 9.40 -1.29 4.95
C ALA A 285 10.82 -1.44 5.56
N HIS A 286 11.77 -2.01 4.79
CA HIS A 286 13.17 -2.11 5.18
C HIS A 286 13.85 -0.73 5.33
N GLN A 287 13.56 0.20 4.41
CA GLN A 287 14.06 1.58 4.49
C GLN A 287 13.52 2.29 5.75
N LEU A 288 12.22 2.14 6.01
CA LEU A 288 11.56 2.68 7.20
C LEU A 288 12.19 2.10 8.47
N PHE A 289 12.36 0.77 8.54
CA PHE A 289 12.97 0.11 9.67
C PHE A 289 14.42 0.55 9.88
N ALA A 290 15.23 0.61 8.83
CA ALA A 290 16.61 1.07 8.90
C ALA A 290 16.72 2.51 9.41
N ALA A 291 15.82 3.41 8.99
CA ALA A 291 15.81 4.79 9.48
C ALA A 291 15.45 4.87 10.98
N VAL A 292 14.46 4.11 11.44
CA VAL A 292 14.10 4.04 12.87
C VAL A 292 15.22 3.40 13.67
N ALA A 293 15.76 2.26 13.23
CA ALA A 293 16.85 1.55 13.90
C ALA A 293 18.11 2.42 14.02
N GLY A 294 18.46 3.16 12.95
CA GLY A 294 19.57 4.11 12.97
C GLY A 294 19.36 5.24 13.99
N HIS A 295 18.16 5.81 14.05
CA HIS A 295 17.82 6.85 15.03
C HIS A 295 17.87 6.36 16.48
N GLU A 296 17.42 5.13 16.73
CA GLU A 296 17.41 4.50 18.06
C GLU A 296 18.79 3.93 18.46
N GLY A 297 19.80 4.04 17.60
CA GLY A 297 21.12 3.42 17.80
C GLY A 297 21.02 1.91 18.03
N TRP A 298 20.11 1.26 17.30
CA TRP A 298 19.70 -0.11 17.55
C TRP A 298 20.54 -1.12 16.76
N SER A 299 20.72 -2.31 17.34
CA SER A 299 21.26 -3.49 16.67
C SER A 299 20.46 -4.74 17.09
N SER A 300 20.53 -5.81 16.28
CA SER A 300 19.81 -7.07 16.53
C SER A 300 20.17 -7.73 17.87
N GLN A 301 21.29 -7.38 18.48
CA GLN A 301 21.68 -7.85 19.81
C GLN A 301 20.76 -7.35 20.93
N ARG A 302 19.96 -6.30 20.69
CA ARG A 302 18.99 -5.76 21.66
C ARG A 302 17.66 -6.51 21.67
N LEU A 303 17.46 -7.47 20.76
CA LEU A 303 16.22 -8.25 20.71
C LEU A 303 16.00 -8.99 22.03
N GLY A 304 14.79 -8.83 22.58
CA GLY A 304 14.38 -9.53 23.80
C GLY A 304 14.34 -11.04 23.59
N SER A 305 14.59 -11.79 24.67
CA SER A 305 14.51 -13.25 24.63
C SER A 305 13.06 -13.74 24.54
N GLY A 306 12.84 -14.72 23.67
CA GLY A 306 11.55 -15.39 23.48
C GLY A 306 10.55 -14.66 22.58
N SER A 307 9.44 -15.34 22.29
CA SER A 307 8.35 -14.86 21.42
C SER A 307 7.04 -14.81 22.21
N ARG A 308 6.86 -13.77 23.02
CA ARG A 308 5.70 -13.62 23.93
C ARG A 308 4.50 -12.94 23.27
N GLY A 309 4.64 -12.43 22.04
CA GLY A 309 3.58 -11.68 21.37
C GLY A 309 3.28 -10.32 22.02
N ALA A 310 4.19 -9.83 22.87
CA ALA A 310 4.11 -8.52 23.52
C ALA A 310 4.36 -7.40 22.50
N LYS A 311 3.63 -6.28 22.64
CA LYS A 311 3.73 -5.12 21.73
C LYS A 311 4.99 -4.29 21.95
N GLU A 312 5.60 -4.41 23.13
CA GLU A 312 6.74 -3.62 23.57
C GLU A 312 7.74 -4.51 24.30
N GLY A 313 9.02 -4.12 24.29
CA GLY A 313 10.14 -4.77 24.94
C GLY A 313 10.80 -5.89 24.15
N TRP A 314 10.30 -6.24 22.95
CA TRP A 314 10.95 -7.24 22.10
C TRP A 314 12.00 -6.62 21.20
N TRP A 315 11.76 -5.42 20.67
CA TRP A 315 12.77 -4.74 19.86
C TRP A 315 13.91 -4.23 20.74
N GLY A 316 13.63 -3.78 21.96
CA GLY A 316 14.63 -3.11 22.79
C GLY A 316 14.92 -1.68 22.30
N MET A 317 13.88 -1.02 21.77
CA MET A 317 13.90 0.39 21.36
C MET A 317 13.05 1.23 22.34
N SER A 318 12.96 2.54 22.13
CA SER A 318 12.05 3.37 22.90
C SER A 318 10.59 2.93 22.74
N ALA A 319 9.75 3.18 23.75
CA ALA A 319 8.32 2.85 23.69
C ALA A 319 7.61 3.51 22.49
N ALA A 320 8.04 4.71 22.08
CA ALA A 320 7.49 5.38 20.92
C ALA A 320 7.86 4.65 19.61
N ALA A 321 9.10 4.20 19.47
CA ALA A 321 9.55 3.40 18.33
C ALA A 321 8.87 2.02 18.29
N GLU A 322 8.75 1.31 19.42
CA GLU A 322 8.09 0.00 19.44
C GLU A 322 6.60 0.10 19.12
N LYS A 323 5.90 1.13 19.61
CA LYS A 323 4.51 1.42 19.22
C LYS A 323 4.39 1.73 17.72
N PHE A 324 5.36 2.43 17.14
CA PHE A 324 5.36 2.69 15.70
C PHE A 324 5.61 1.41 14.90
N LEU A 325 6.57 0.58 15.31
CA LEU A 325 6.88 -0.69 14.65
C LEU A 325 5.76 -1.73 14.82
N ASP A 326 4.99 -1.72 15.91
CA ASP A 326 3.78 -2.55 16.02
C ASP A 326 2.79 -2.21 14.91
N GLU A 327 2.61 -0.93 14.58
CA GLU A 327 1.71 -0.49 13.52
C GLU A 327 2.32 -0.72 12.12
N ALA A 328 3.56 -0.26 11.91
CA ALA A 328 4.24 -0.27 10.62
C ALA A 328 4.70 -1.67 10.15
N ILE A 329 4.94 -2.59 11.11
CA ILE A 329 5.38 -3.96 10.83
C ILE A 329 4.28 -4.95 11.20
N THR A 330 3.85 -5.01 12.46
CA THR A 330 2.93 -6.08 12.90
C THR A 330 1.52 -5.94 12.29
N TRP A 331 0.86 -4.80 12.47
CA TRP A 331 -0.49 -4.56 11.94
C TRP A 331 -0.51 -4.46 10.42
N ARG A 332 0.56 -3.91 9.84
CA ARG A 332 0.72 -3.90 8.40
C ARG A 332 0.83 -5.32 7.85
N GLU A 333 1.83 -6.07 8.32
CA GLU A 333 2.20 -7.34 7.70
C GLU A 333 1.23 -8.48 8.02
N VAL A 334 0.41 -8.40 9.09
CA VAL A 334 -0.71 -9.35 9.26
C VAL A 334 -1.75 -9.21 8.14
N GLY A 335 -1.94 -8.00 7.61
CA GLY A 335 -2.79 -7.76 6.45
C GLY A 335 -2.23 -8.36 5.16
N PHE A 336 -0.93 -8.18 4.94
CA PHE A 336 -0.22 -8.80 3.82
C PHE A 336 -0.22 -10.33 3.94
N ASN A 337 -0.04 -10.87 5.14
CA ASN A 337 -0.15 -12.31 5.39
C ASN A 337 -1.54 -12.82 4.96
N LEU A 338 -2.63 -12.21 5.43
CA LEU A 338 -3.98 -12.62 5.06
C LEU A 338 -4.19 -12.58 3.54
N ALA A 339 -3.85 -11.46 2.90
CA ALA A 339 -3.98 -11.30 1.46
C ALA A 339 -3.17 -12.33 0.66
N SER A 340 -1.98 -12.69 1.13
CA SER A 340 -1.13 -13.69 0.46
C SER A 340 -1.64 -15.14 0.60
N ARG A 341 -2.51 -15.40 1.58
CA ARG A 341 -3.01 -16.75 1.89
C ARG A 341 -4.46 -16.97 1.44
N ARG A 342 -5.19 -15.88 1.16
CA ARG A 342 -6.62 -15.91 0.86
C ARG A 342 -6.97 -14.96 -0.28
N GLU A 343 -7.41 -15.53 -1.40
CA GLU A 343 -7.90 -14.77 -2.55
C GLU A 343 -9.18 -13.98 -2.24
N ASP A 344 -9.95 -14.40 -1.23
CA ASP A 344 -11.20 -13.77 -0.79
C ASP A 344 -11.00 -12.78 0.37
N SER A 345 -9.77 -12.37 0.67
CA SER A 345 -9.42 -11.55 1.85
C SER A 345 -10.12 -10.19 1.93
N ASP A 346 -10.65 -9.70 0.80
CA ASP A 346 -11.41 -8.47 0.62
C ASP A 346 -12.93 -8.68 0.48
N ARG A 347 -13.42 -9.91 0.67
CA ARG A 347 -14.86 -10.28 0.58
C ARG A 347 -15.48 -10.56 1.94
N TRP A 348 -16.79 -10.36 2.08
CA TRP A 348 -17.56 -10.57 3.31
C TRP A 348 -17.28 -11.93 3.99
N GLU A 349 -17.15 -12.98 3.19
CA GLU A 349 -16.89 -14.37 3.61
C GLU A 349 -15.58 -14.53 4.38
N SER A 350 -14.66 -13.59 4.25
CA SER A 350 -13.38 -13.58 4.97
C SER A 350 -13.43 -12.92 6.35
N LEU A 351 -14.58 -12.44 6.81
CA LEU A 351 -14.78 -12.06 8.21
C LEU A 351 -14.70 -13.29 9.14
N PRO A 352 -14.38 -13.13 10.43
CA PRO A 352 -14.52 -14.21 11.40
C PRO A 352 -15.96 -14.68 11.55
N ASP A 353 -16.18 -15.97 11.80
CA ASP A 353 -17.52 -16.56 11.94
C ASP A 353 -18.37 -15.87 13.02
N TRP A 354 -17.77 -15.53 14.15
CA TRP A 354 -18.47 -14.83 15.24
C TRP A 354 -19.00 -13.46 14.80
N ALA A 355 -18.22 -12.76 13.97
CA ALA A 355 -18.56 -11.44 13.49
C ALA A 355 -19.69 -11.50 12.45
N ARG A 356 -19.64 -12.46 11.51
CA ARG A 356 -20.74 -12.67 10.57
C ARG A 356 -22.03 -13.03 11.29
N ARG A 357 -21.99 -13.97 12.25
CA ARG A 357 -23.18 -14.39 13.01
C ARG A 357 -23.85 -13.24 13.75
N THR A 358 -23.08 -12.42 14.47
CA THR A 358 -23.66 -11.29 15.22
C THR A 358 -24.18 -10.21 14.27
N LEU A 359 -23.49 -9.92 13.17
CA LEU A 359 -23.94 -8.94 12.18
C LEU A 359 -25.20 -9.42 11.42
N ASP A 360 -25.28 -10.69 11.05
CA ASP A 360 -26.45 -11.27 10.38
C ASP A 360 -27.66 -11.33 11.35
N ALA A 361 -27.45 -11.65 12.63
CA ALA A 361 -28.51 -11.65 13.64
C ALA A 361 -29.13 -10.26 13.86
N HIS A 362 -28.34 -9.20 13.72
CA HIS A 362 -28.76 -7.81 13.89
C HIS A 362 -29.05 -7.09 12.56
N ALA A 363 -29.06 -7.81 11.44
CA ALA A 363 -29.29 -7.24 10.11
C ALA A 363 -30.73 -6.74 9.90
N ALA A 364 -31.67 -7.05 10.78
CA ALA A 364 -33.06 -6.55 10.71
C ALA A 364 -33.35 -5.41 11.69
N ASP A 365 -32.43 -5.09 12.60
CA ASP A 365 -32.65 -4.07 13.63
C ASP A 365 -32.97 -2.71 13.02
N PRO A 366 -33.88 -1.89 13.61
CA PRO A 366 -34.11 -0.53 13.15
C PRO A 366 -32.84 0.32 13.20
N ARG A 367 -32.56 1.08 12.12
CA ARG A 367 -31.38 1.97 12.04
C ARG A 367 -31.79 3.34 12.55
N PRO A 368 -30.95 4.05 13.32
CA PRO A 368 -31.26 5.39 13.78
C PRO A 368 -31.28 6.43 12.66
N ALA A 369 -30.57 6.17 11.56
CA ALA A 369 -30.55 6.95 10.34
C ALA A 369 -30.14 6.04 9.17
N LEU A 370 -30.49 6.40 7.95
CA LEU A 370 -30.05 5.73 6.73
C LEU A 370 -29.50 6.78 5.75
N TYR A 371 -28.32 6.50 5.20
CA TYR A 371 -27.72 7.28 4.13
C TYR A 371 -27.36 6.36 2.96
N ASP A 372 -27.54 6.86 1.75
CA ASP A 372 -27.02 6.24 0.55
C ASP A 372 -25.54 6.58 0.36
N LEU A 373 -24.91 5.98 -0.65
CA LEU A 373 -23.50 6.23 -0.97
C LEU A 373 -23.22 7.72 -1.20
N ALA A 374 -24.11 8.44 -1.90
CA ALA A 374 -23.93 9.86 -2.18
C ALA A 374 -23.99 10.72 -0.90
N GLY A 375 -24.94 10.44 0.01
CA GLY A 375 -25.03 11.10 1.31
C GLY A 375 -23.77 10.92 2.16
N PHE A 376 -23.17 9.73 2.14
CA PHE A 376 -21.87 9.51 2.76
C PHE A 376 -20.75 10.22 2.00
N GLU A 377 -20.64 10.05 0.69
CA GLU A 377 -19.56 10.61 -0.14
C GLU A 377 -19.44 12.12 0.03
N GLU A 378 -20.58 12.82 0.00
CA GLU A 378 -20.68 14.28 0.04
C GLU A 378 -20.73 14.84 1.49
N ALA A 379 -20.52 13.98 2.48
CA ALA A 379 -20.48 14.34 3.90
C ALA A 379 -21.77 15.06 4.37
N ARG A 380 -22.94 14.48 4.01
CA ARG A 380 -24.28 14.97 4.35
C ARG A 380 -24.98 14.09 5.39
N THR A 381 -24.25 13.65 6.41
CA THR A 381 -24.85 12.99 7.57
C THR A 381 -25.24 14.02 8.64
N HIS A 382 -26.00 13.61 9.64
CA HIS A 382 -26.31 14.43 10.81
C HIS A 382 -25.09 14.66 11.73
N ASP A 383 -24.01 13.90 11.55
CA ASP A 383 -22.86 13.89 12.44
C ASP A 383 -21.71 14.74 11.88
N GLU A 384 -21.48 15.89 12.50
CA GLU A 384 -20.44 16.83 12.06
C GLU A 384 -19.02 16.25 12.11
N LEU A 385 -18.71 15.39 13.08
CA LEU A 385 -17.37 14.81 13.21
C LEU A 385 -17.15 13.76 12.13
N TRP A 386 -18.17 12.95 11.83
CA TRP A 386 -18.13 12.01 10.71
C TRP A 386 -17.97 12.75 9.39
N ASN A 387 -18.76 13.80 9.17
CA ASN A 387 -18.67 14.64 7.98
C ASN A 387 -17.29 15.28 7.83
N ALA A 388 -16.70 15.77 8.93
CA ALA A 388 -15.34 16.32 8.92
C ALA A 388 -14.30 15.26 8.53
N ALA A 389 -14.42 14.04 9.05
CA ALA A 389 -13.54 12.94 8.70
C ALA A 389 -13.64 12.54 7.21
N GLN A 390 -14.86 12.48 6.69
CA GLN A 390 -15.10 12.25 5.27
C GLN A 390 -14.53 13.38 4.40
N ARG A 391 -14.70 14.65 4.78
CA ARG A 391 -14.11 15.77 4.03
C ARG A 391 -12.59 15.76 4.06
N GLN A 392 -11.96 15.31 5.15
CA GLN A 392 -10.52 15.10 5.17
C GLN A 392 -10.11 14.05 4.13
N LEU A 393 -10.80 12.89 4.10
CA LEU A 393 -10.55 11.84 3.12
C LEU A 393 -10.67 12.35 1.68
N VAL A 394 -11.77 13.04 1.38
CA VAL A 394 -12.04 13.60 0.04
C VAL A 394 -11.00 14.66 -0.34
N ARG A 395 -10.64 15.59 0.55
CA ARG A 395 -9.75 16.72 0.23
C ARG A 395 -8.27 16.35 0.25
N GLU A 396 -7.84 15.53 1.20
CA GLU A 396 -6.42 15.25 1.43
C GLU A 396 -5.98 13.84 1.01
N GLY A 397 -6.92 13.00 0.57
CA GLY A 397 -6.62 11.60 0.23
C GLY A 397 -6.12 10.77 1.41
N ARG A 398 -6.36 11.25 2.64
CA ARG A 398 -6.01 10.57 3.89
C ARG A 398 -7.09 10.87 4.92
N ILE A 399 -7.25 9.96 5.88
CA ILE A 399 -8.14 10.14 7.02
C ILE A 399 -7.37 9.75 8.28
N HIS A 400 -7.46 10.56 9.33
CA HIS A 400 -6.78 10.28 10.60
C HIS A 400 -7.21 8.90 11.14
N ASN A 401 -6.27 8.05 11.55
CA ASN A 401 -6.53 6.63 11.83
C ASN A 401 -7.64 6.39 12.88
N TYR A 402 -7.63 7.16 13.98
CA TYR A 402 -8.70 7.04 14.97
C TYR A 402 -10.08 7.40 14.40
N LEU A 403 -10.13 8.40 13.52
CA LEU A 403 -11.35 8.83 12.86
C LEU A 403 -11.74 7.88 11.73
N ARG A 404 -10.81 7.17 11.09
CA ARG A 404 -11.09 6.08 10.13
C ARG A 404 -11.88 4.95 10.80
N MET A 405 -11.51 4.58 12.02
CA MET A 405 -12.27 3.61 12.82
C MET A 405 -13.68 4.11 13.14
N LEU A 406 -13.82 5.34 13.64
CA LEU A 406 -15.14 5.93 13.88
C LEU A 406 -15.97 5.99 12.60
N TRP A 407 -15.37 6.44 11.51
CA TRP A 407 -15.96 6.58 10.19
C TRP A 407 -16.58 5.27 9.71
N GLY A 408 -15.84 4.16 9.76
CA GLY A 408 -16.34 2.85 9.35
C GLY A 408 -17.43 2.29 10.27
N LYS A 409 -17.29 2.48 11.60
CA LYS A 409 -18.33 2.07 12.57
C LYS A 409 -19.63 2.83 12.37
N LYS A 410 -19.58 4.09 11.97
CA LYS A 410 -20.77 4.89 11.69
C LYS A 410 -21.42 4.55 10.34
N ILE A 411 -20.65 4.18 9.32
CA ILE A 411 -21.22 3.63 8.08
C ILE A 411 -21.99 2.35 8.38
N LEU A 412 -21.44 1.43 9.19
CA LEU A 412 -22.17 0.24 9.67
C LEU A 412 -23.47 0.62 10.40
N HIS A 413 -23.47 1.71 11.18
CA HIS A 413 -24.62 2.14 11.94
C HIS A 413 -25.76 2.72 11.08
N TRP A 414 -25.42 3.30 9.92
CA TRP A 414 -26.32 4.13 9.12
C TRP A 414 -26.53 3.62 7.69
N THR A 415 -26.32 2.33 7.46
CA THR A 415 -26.62 1.62 6.21
C THR A 415 -27.71 0.57 6.43
N ALA A 416 -28.41 0.18 5.36
CA ALA A 416 -29.51 -0.76 5.47
C ALA A 416 -29.02 -2.20 5.68
N SER A 417 -27.73 -2.51 5.54
CA SER A 417 -27.19 -3.80 5.97
C SER A 417 -25.68 -3.75 6.21
N PRO A 418 -25.11 -4.69 6.98
CA PRO A 418 -23.66 -4.82 7.13
C PRO A 418 -22.90 -5.06 5.81
N ARG A 419 -23.54 -5.69 4.82
CA ARG A 419 -22.96 -5.93 3.49
C ARG A 419 -22.90 -4.64 2.68
N GLU A 420 -23.98 -3.86 2.69
CA GLU A 420 -23.99 -2.52 2.10
C GLU A 420 -22.98 -1.59 2.81
N ALA A 421 -22.85 -1.69 4.13
CA ALA A 421 -21.82 -0.96 4.88
C ALA A 421 -20.41 -1.27 4.35
N LEU A 422 -20.12 -2.55 4.10
CA LEU A 422 -18.86 -3.00 3.53
C LEU A 422 -18.63 -2.38 2.15
N ASP A 423 -19.64 -2.42 1.27
CA ASP A 423 -19.55 -1.87 -0.08
C ASP A 423 -19.30 -0.36 -0.07
N VAL A 424 -20.02 0.40 0.78
CA VAL A 424 -19.81 1.84 0.97
C VAL A 424 -18.39 2.12 1.50
N MET A 425 -17.94 1.36 2.50
CA MET A 425 -16.60 1.54 3.07
C MET A 425 -15.51 1.28 2.02
N ILE A 426 -15.63 0.21 1.23
CA ILE A 426 -14.68 -0.13 0.16
C ILE A 426 -14.66 0.95 -0.91
N GLU A 427 -15.83 1.39 -1.38
CA GLU A 427 -15.95 2.38 -2.44
C GLU A 427 -15.29 3.70 -2.04
N LEU A 428 -15.70 4.30 -0.92
CA LEU A 428 -15.18 5.59 -0.49
C LEU A 428 -13.69 5.53 -0.17
N ASN A 429 -13.24 4.44 0.46
CA ASN A 429 -11.84 4.26 0.76
C ASN A 429 -10.98 4.16 -0.51
N ASN A 430 -11.38 3.32 -1.46
CA ASN A 430 -10.58 3.04 -2.65
C ASN A 430 -10.64 4.17 -3.68
N LYS A 431 -11.74 4.94 -3.71
CA LYS A 431 -11.89 6.13 -4.54
C LYS A 431 -11.03 7.30 -4.07
N TYR A 432 -10.93 7.53 -2.77
CA TYR A 432 -10.30 8.76 -2.24
C TYR A 432 -8.95 8.54 -1.55
N ALA A 433 -8.74 7.45 -0.81
CA ALA A 433 -7.52 7.28 -0.03
C ALA A 433 -6.32 7.00 -0.94
N LEU A 434 -5.25 7.79 -0.80
CA LEU A 434 -3.95 7.50 -1.40
C LEU A 434 -3.37 6.17 -0.91
N ASP A 435 -3.80 5.69 0.26
CA ASP A 435 -3.46 4.36 0.81
C ASP A 435 -4.58 3.31 0.65
N GLY A 436 -5.56 3.57 -0.22
CA GLY A 436 -6.66 2.66 -0.55
C GLY A 436 -6.21 1.50 -1.46
N ARG A 437 -7.08 0.50 -1.69
CA ARG A 437 -6.79 -0.72 -2.49
C ARG A 437 -5.55 -1.48 -2.01
N ASP A 438 -5.37 -1.48 -0.71
CA ASP A 438 -4.20 -2.06 -0.06
C ASP A 438 -4.66 -3.16 0.90
N PRO A 439 -3.86 -4.22 1.13
CA PRO A 439 -4.13 -5.16 2.20
C PRO A 439 -4.40 -4.46 3.55
N ASN A 440 -3.71 -3.37 3.86
CA ASN A 440 -3.90 -2.59 5.08
C ASN A 440 -5.22 -1.86 5.16
N SER A 441 -5.63 -1.18 4.07
CA SER A 441 -6.90 -0.46 4.09
C SER A 441 -8.08 -1.44 4.10
N THR A 442 -7.93 -2.60 3.44
CA THR A 442 -8.87 -3.73 3.56
C THR A 442 -8.96 -4.23 4.99
N THR A 443 -7.83 -4.47 5.68
CA THR A 443 -7.89 -4.94 7.07
C THR A 443 -8.46 -3.91 8.02
N GLY A 444 -8.22 -2.61 7.80
CA GLY A 444 -8.85 -1.52 8.55
C GLY A 444 -10.37 -1.46 8.38
N ILE A 445 -10.87 -1.63 7.14
CA ILE A 445 -12.32 -1.72 6.86
C ILE A 445 -12.91 -2.95 7.55
N PHE A 446 -12.31 -4.12 7.39
CA PHE A 446 -12.81 -5.36 7.96
C PHE A 446 -12.70 -5.40 9.49
N TRP A 447 -11.76 -4.66 10.08
CA TRP A 447 -11.71 -4.45 11.53
C TRP A 447 -12.95 -3.68 12.03
N CYS A 448 -13.48 -2.75 11.22
CA CYS A 448 -14.76 -2.10 11.52
C CYS A 448 -15.92 -3.10 11.59
N LEU A 449 -15.75 -4.29 11.01
CA LEU A 449 -16.70 -5.40 11.02
C LEU A 449 -16.25 -6.59 11.87
N GLY A 450 -15.18 -6.47 12.67
CA GLY A 450 -14.77 -7.48 13.66
C GLY A 450 -13.51 -8.30 13.34
N ARG A 451 -12.87 -8.11 12.17
CA ARG A 451 -11.58 -8.76 11.88
C ARG A 451 -10.50 -8.31 12.87
N TYR A 452 -9.69 -9.26 13.35
CA TYR A 452 -8.60 -9.05 14.33
C TYR A 452 -9.03 -8.41 15.65
N ASP A 453 -10.32 -8.36 15.94
CA ASP A 453 -10.87 -7.95 17.22
C ASP A 453 -11.55 -9.16 17.89
N ARG A 454 -12.10 -8.92 19.07
CA ARG A 454 -12.90 -9.89 19.83
C ARG A 454 -14.36 -9.41 19.94
N PRO A 455 -15.29 -10.30 20.34
CA PRO A 455 -16.64 -9.88 20.74
C PRO A 455 -16.60 -8.90 21.93
N TRP A 456 -17.48 -7.90 21.91
CA TRP A 456 -17.66 -6.90 22.96
C TRP A 456 -19.03 -7.01 23.61
N ALA A 457 -19.06 -6.89 24.95
CA ALA A 457 -20.28 -6.76 25.73
C ALA A 457 -20.49 -5.31 26.21
N PRO A 458 -21.74 -4.86 26.43
CA PRO A 458 -22.98 -5.57 26.12
C PRO A 458 -23.25 -5.63 24.62
N GLU A 459 -24.07 -6.60 24.19
CA GLU A 459 -24.62 -6.65 22.85
C GLU A 459 -25.52 -5.42 22.60
N ARG A 460 -25.47 -4.86 21.38
CA ARG A 460 -26.16 -3.61 21.03
C ARG A 460 -26.96 -3.78 19.75
N PRO A 461 -28.10 -3.08 19.60
CA PRO A 461 -28.78 -3.02 18.32
C PRO A 461 -27.84 -2.60 17.18
N VAL A 462 -28.06 -3.14 15.98
CA VAL A 462 -27.26 -2.98 14.75
C VAL A 462 -25.85 -3.60 14.82
N PHE A 463 -25.12 -3.38 15.92
CA PHE A 463 -23.73 -3.82 16.05
C PHE A 463 -23.59 -5.25 16.56
N GLY A 464 -24.59 -5.77 17.26
CA GLY A 464 -24.45 -6.98 18.06
C GLY A 464 -23.26 -6.86 19.02
N THR A 465 -22.30 -7.76 18.87
CA THR A 465 -21.06 -7.81 19.66
C THR A 465 -19.84 -7.19 18.97
N ILE A 466 -20.03 -6.48 17.85
CA ILE A 466 -18.96 -5.68 17.23
C ILE A 466 -18.59 -4.51 18.17
N ARG A 467 -17.29 -4.19 18.26
CA ARG A 467 -16.82 -3.03 19.03
C ARG A 467 -17.55 -1.75 18.60
N TYR A 468 -18.28 -1.16 19.55
CA TYR A 468 -19.00 0.09 19.34
C TYR A 468 -18.08 1.32 19.49
N MET A 469 -18.30 2.33 18.65
CA MET A 469 -17.69 3.66 18.76
C MET A 469 -18.75 4.73 18.52
N SER A 470 -18.78 5.74 19.40
CA SER A 470 -19.69 6.88 19.33
C SER A 470 -18.94 8.18 19.15
N THR A 471 -19.57 9.16 18.50
CA THR A 471 -19.03 10.50 18.32
C THR A 471 -18.90 11.23 19.65
N GLU A 472 -19.87 11.08 20.55
CA GLU A 472 -19.88 11.68 21.88
C GLU A 472 -18.67 11.21 22.70
N SER A 473 -18.43 9.90 22.77
CA SER A 473 -17.23 9.38 23.44
C SER A 473 -15.93 9.80 22.76
N THR A 474 -15.93 9.99 21.44
CA THR A 474 -14.75 10.45 20.71
C THR A 474 -14.44 11.91 21.03
N ARG A 475 -15.45 12.78 21.03
CA ARG A 475 -15.35 14.20 21.42
C ARG A 475 -14.89 14.38 22.86
N ARG A 476 -15.26 13.49 23.79
CA ARG A 476 -14.77 13.51 25.17
C ARG A 476 -13.31 13.05 25.31
N LYS A 477 -12.86 12.14 24.45
CA LYS A 477 -11.53 11.52 24.54
C LYS A 477 -10.45 12.29 23.78
N LEU A 478 -10.80 12.93 22.68
CA LEU A 478 -9.86 13.54 21.74
C LEU A 478 -10.14 15.03 21.58
N LYS A 479 -9.08 15.79 21.33
CA LYS A 479 -9.20 17.19 20.90
C LYS A 479 -9.65 17.20 19.43
N VAL A 480 -10.86 17.71 19.19
CA VAL A 480 -11.46 17.71 17.84
C VAL A 480 -12.01 19.07 17.42
N ASN A 481 -11.91 20.11 18.25
CA ASN A 481 -12.45 21.43 17.91
C ASN A 481 -11.67 22.09 16.76
N GLY A 482 -10.34 22.02 16.79
CA GLY A 482 -9.49 22.47 15.68
C GLY A 482 -9.67 21.59 14.44
N TYR A 483 -9.90 20.29 14.63
CA TYR A 483 -10.21 19.38 13.53
C TYR A 483 -11.55 19.74 12.84
N LEU A 484 -12.58 20.00 13.63
CA LEU A 484 -13.90 20.47 13.16
C LEU A 484 -13.81 21.87 12.53
N ALA A 485 -13.00 22.78 13.05
CA ALA A 485 -12.79 24.08 12.43
C ALA A 485 -12.16 23.96 11.02
N ARG A 486 -11.27 22.98 10.83
CA ARG A 486 -10.57 22.75 9.56
C ARG A 486 -11.41 21.98 8.52
N TYR A 487 -12.14 20.96 8.95
CA TYR A 487 -12.85 20.04 8.04
C TYR A 487 -14.37 20.01 8.22
N GLY A 488 -14.91 20.74 9.20
CA GLY A 488 -16.34 20.94 9.37
C GLY A 488 -16.98 21.68 8.18
N ALA A 489 -18.28 21.96 8.29
CA ALA A 489 -18.95 22.75 7.27
C ALA A 489 -18.32 24.15 7.23
N VAL A 490 -18.03 24.64 6.02
CA VAL A 490 -17.75 26.07 5.84
C VAL A 490 -19.10 26.76 6.05
N PRO A 491 -19.27 27.69 7.01
CA PRO A 491 -20.47 28.52 7.05
C PRO A 491 -20.67 29.14 5.67
N GLY A 492 -21.84 28.92 5.07
CA GLY A 492 -22.09 29.20 3.66
C GLY A 492 -21.72 30.63 3.25
N LEU A 493 -20.87 30.76 2.24
CA LEU A 493 -20.92 31.88 1.31
C LEU A 493 -22.08 31.61 0.34
N PHE A 494 -23.32 31.60 0.81
CA PHE A 494 -24.59 31.80 0.09
C PHE A 494 -25.71 31.77 1.12
N GLY A 495 -25.99 32.94 1.68
CA GLY A 495 -27.26 33.33 2.30
C GLY A 495 -27.73 34.59 1.60
#